data_AF-A0A8X8KAH9-F1
#
_entry.id   AF-A0A8X8KAH9-F1
#
_cell.length_a   1.000
_cell.length_b   1.000
_cell.length_c   1.000
_cell.angle_alpha   90.00
_cell.angle_beta   90.00
_cell.angle_gamma   90.00
#
_symmetry.space_group_name_H-M   'P 1'
#
loop_
_entity.id
_entity.type
_entity.pdbx_description
1 polymer ?
#
loop_
_entity_poly.entity_id
_entity_poly.type
_entity_poly.pdbx_seq_one_letter_code
_entity_poly.pdbx_strand_id
1 'polypeptide(L)'
;MSTNLIKMVKLNNLQYNANRDPQVYRRVAGHPFRIQAMLEGKGTAKVSVICEGKTMKETSIELPGIFSYEITFKDAGIRIATLSVSVDGQSESRDLMLGTEAHAKVG
;
A
#
# COMPACT_ATOMS: atom_id res chain seq x y z
N MET A 1 11.76 6.09 -22.36
CA MET A 1 10.98 5.08 -21.62
C MET A 1 10.60 5.68 -20.29
N SER A 2 9.31 5.70 -19.94
CA SER A 2 8.83 6.16 -18.64
C SER A 2 9.35 5.20 -17.57
N THR A 3 10.24 5.66 -16.70
CA THR A 3 10.69 4.87 -15.55
C THR A 3 9.54 4.81 -14.56
N ASN A 4 8.98 3.62 -14.31
CA ASN A 4 7.99 3.47 -13.24
C ASN A 4 8.68 3.77 -11.90
N LEU A 5 8.09 4.67 -11.11
CA LEU A 5 8.60 5.02 -9.79
C LEU A 5 8.33 3.88 -8.81
N ILE A 6 7.22 3.16 -9.00
CA ILE A 6 6.83 2.01 -8.20
C ILE A 6 7.17 0.74 -8.98
N LYS A 7 8.29 0.10 -8.62
CA LYS A 7 8.68 -1.19 -9.20
C LYS A 7 7.74 -2.31 -8.77
N MET A 8 7.41 -2.33 -7.48
CA MET A 8 6.62 -3.40 -6.87
C MET A 8 5.92 -2.90 -5.62
N VAL A 9 4.68 -3.34 -5.44
CA VAL A 9 3.97 -3.20 -4.17
C VAL A 9 3.76 -4.58 -3.56
N LYS A 10 4.00 -4.71 -2.26
CA LYS A 10 3.62 -5.87 -1.46
C LYS A 10 2.57 -5.46 -0.45
N LEU A 11 1.57 -6.32 -0.30
CA LEU A 11 0.58 -6.25 0.76
C LEU A 11 0.70 -7.52 1.58
N ASN A 12 0.90 -7.39 2.89
CA ASN A 12 1.11 -8.52 3.80
C ASN A 12 2.32 -9.40 3.42
N ASN A 13 3.42 -8.77 2.98
CA ASN A 13 4.62 -9.42 2.45
C ASN A 13 4.42 -10.19 1.12
N LEU A 14 3.21 -10.21 0.57
CA LEU A 14 2.90 -10.82 -0.72
C LEU A 14 2.85 -9.76 -1.81
N GLN A 15 3.43 -10.03 -2.99
CA GLN A 15 3.33 -9.11 -4.12
C GLN A 15 1.86 -8.87 -4.48
N TYR A 16 1.46 -7.60 -4.50
CA TYR A 16 0.10 -7.21 -4.76
C TYR A 16 -0.23 -7.38 -6.25
N ASN A 17 -1.38 -7.99 -6.50
CA ASN A 17 -1.97 -8.20 -7.82
C ASN A 17 -3.48 -8.04 -7.67
N ALA A 18 -4.03 -7.00 -8.31
CA ALA A 18 -5.46 -6.67 -8.25
C ALA A 18 -6.36 -7.76 -8.88
N ASN A 19 -5.82 -8.61 -9.75
CA ASN A 19 -6.54 -9.72 -10.39
C ASN A 19 -6.44 -11.03 -9.61
N ARG A 20 -5.69 -11.07 -8.51
CA ARG A 20 -5.64 -12.24 -7.62
C ARG A 20 -6.86 -12.23 -6.69
N ASP A 21 -7.30 -13.42 -6.26
CA ASP A 21 -8.31 -13.56 -5.21
C ASP A 21 -8.01 -12.61 -4.02
N PRO A 22 -8.89 -11.65 -3.71
CA PRO A 22 -8.68 -10.68 -2.64
C PRO A 22 -8.53 -11.32 -1.26
N GLN A 23 -9.06 -12.52 -1.04
CA GLN A 23 -9.04 -13.21 0.25
C GLN A 23 -7.62 -13.41 0.78
N VAL A 24 -6.63 -13.60 -0.11
CA VAL A 24 -5.22 -13.78 0.26
C VAL A 24 -4.59 -12.54 0.91
N TYR A 25 -5.18 -11.36 0.69
CA TYR A 25 -4.70 -10.11 1.25
C TYR A 25 -5.53 -9.67 2.46
N ARG A 26 -6.66 -10.32 2.75
CA ARG A 26 -7.53 -9.91 3.85
C ARG A 26 -6.86 -10.11 5.20
N ARG A 27 -7.27 -9.30 6.16
CA ARG A 27 -6.90 -9.42 7.57
C ARG A 27 -8.15 -9.43 8.42
N VAL A 28 -8.05 -10.00 9.61
CA VAL A 28 -9.09 -9.86 10.63
C VAL A 28 -8.98 -8.48 11.27
N ALA A 29 -10.10 -7.92 11.71
CA ALA A 29 -10.12 -6.71 12.51
C ALA A 29 -9.09 -6.77 13.66
N GLY A 30 -8.35 -5.69 13.86
CA GLY A 30 -7.25 -5.61 14.83
C GLY A 30 -5.90 -6.14 14.33
N HIS A 31 -5.82 -6.79 13.17
CA HIS A 31 -4.53 -7.20 12.58
C HIS A 31 -4.01 -6.17 11.56
N PRO A 32 -2.69 -5.89 11.56
CA PRO A 32 -2.12 -4.92 10.65
C PRO A 32 -2.05 -5.43 9.21
N PHE A 33 -2.37 -4.55 8.27
CA PHE A 33 -1.94 -4.65 6.89
C PHE A 33 -0.56 -4.03 6.76
N ARG A 34 0.38 -4.78 6.21
CA ARG A 34 1.71 -4.26 5.89
C ARG A 34 1.77 -3.88 4.42
N ILE A 35 1.85 -2.58 4.14
CA ILE A 35 2.04 -2.03 2.79
C ILE A 35 3.53 -1.77 2.60
N GLN A 36 4.12 -2.35 1.57
CA GLN A 36 5.50 -2.09 1.21
C GLN A 36 5.59 -1.72 -0.26
N ALA A 37 6.37 -0.70 -0.59
CA ALA A 37 6.60 -0.30 -1.97
C ALA A 37 8.11 -0.28 -2.22
N MET A 38 8.54 -1.02 -3.24
CA MET A 38 9.89 -0.92 -3.78
C MET A 38 9.88 0.18 -4.83
N LEU A 39 10.68 1.20 -4.58
CA LEU A 39 10.75 2.39 -5.40
C LEU A 39 12.04 2.41 -6.20
N GLU A 40 11.94 2.81 -7.46
CA GLU A 40 13.06 3.00 -8.37
C GLU A 40 13.15 4.46 -8.82
N GLY A 41 14.29 4.81 -9.40
CA GLY A 41 14.58 6.17 -9.83
C GLY A 41 15.75 6.78 -9.05
N LYS A 42 15.80 8.11 -9.05
CA LYS A 42 16.84 8.92 -8.38
C LYS A 42 16.18 10.15 -7.76
N GLY A 43 16.84 10.72 -6.75
CA GLY A 43 16.33 11.90 -6.04
C GLY A 43 15.51 11.53 -4.81
N THR A 44 14.75 12.49 -4.28
CA THR A 44 13.92 12.29 -3.09
C THR A 44 12.46 12.19 -3.50
N ALA A 45 11.84 11.03 -3.32
CA ALA A 45 10.43 10.82 -3.58
C ALA A 45 9.58 11.11 -2.36
N LYS A 46 8.45 11.79 -2.56
CA LYS A 46 7.39 11.93 -1.58
C LYS A 46 6.41 10.78 -1.74
N VAL A 47 6.24 10.00 -0.66
CA VAL A 47 5.35 8.84 -0.62
C VAL A 47 4.21 9.14 0.33
N SER A 48 2.97 8.95 -0.12
CA SER A 48 1.77 9.06 0.72
C SER A 48 0.87 7.84 0.59
N VAL A 49 0.23 7.48 1.69
CA VAL A 49 -0.82 6.47 1.74
C VAL A 49 -2.10 7.19 2.15
N ILE A 50 -3.08 7.21 1.26
CA ILE A 50 -4.39 7.81 1.48
C ILE A 50 -5.40 6.68 1.58
N CYS A 51 -6.26 6.71 2.59
CA CYS A 51 -7.34 5.73 2.75
C CYS A 51 -8.61 6.47 3.17
N GLU A 52 -9.73 6.17 2.52
CA GLU A 52 -11.02 6.82 2.80
C GLU A 52 -10.94 8.37 2.74
N GLY A 53 -10.14 8.89 1.80
CA GLY A 53 -9.92 10.34 1.63
C GLY A 53 -9.02 11.00 2.69
N LYS A 54 -8.45 10.23 3.62
CA LYS A 54 -7.54 10.73 4.66
C LYS A 54 -6.11 10.27 4.40
N THR A 55 -5.14 11.17 4.54
CA THR A 55 -3.72 10.83 4.52
C THR A 55 -3.36 10.06 5.79
N MET A 56 -3.09 8.77 5.64
CA MET A 56 -2.72 7.87 6.74
C MET A 56 -1.23 7.98 7.05
N LYS A 57 -0.39 8.15 6.02
CA LYS A 57 1.05 8.34 6.15
C LYS A 57 1.56 9.20 5.02
N GLU A 58 2.51 10.06 5.32
CA GLU A 58 3.28 10.83 4.34
C GLU A 58 4.75 10.83 4.79
N THR A 59 5.68 10.60 3.86
CA THR A 59 7.12 10.61 4.12
C THR A 59 7.91 10.90 2.85
N SER A 60 9.15 11.35 3.01
CA SER A 60 10.11 11.42 1.91
C SER A 60 11.10 10.26 2.00
N ILE A 61 11.50 9.69 0.86
CA ILE A 61 12.45 8.57 0.75
C ILE A 61 13.45 8.87 -0.37
N GLU A 62 14.73 8.62 -0.13
CA GLU A 62 15.75 8.66 -1.18
C GLU A 62 15.60 7.45 -2.11
N LEU A 63 15.64 7.71 -3.42
CA LEU A 63 15.51 6.68 -4.45
C LEU A 63 16.88 6.19 -4.94
N PRO A 64 17.04 4.86 -5.19
CA PRO A 64 16.05 3.80 -4.97
C PRO A 64 15.90 3.43 -3.48
N GLY A 65 14.70 3.04 -3.07
CA GLY A 65 14.40 2.81 -1.66
C GLY A 65 13.17 1.93 -1.43
N ILE A 66 12.93 1.57 -0.17
CA ILE A 66 11.76 0.78 0.24
C ILE A 66 10.93 1.59 1.22
N PHE A 67 9.67 1.84 0.86
CA PHE A 67 8.66 2.33 1.78
C PHE A 67 8.01 1.14 2.50
N SER A 68 7.77 1.28 3.80
CA SER A 68 7.02 0.31 4.60
C SER A 68 6.12 1.03 5.59
N TYR A 69 4.84 0.65 5.62
CA TYR A 69 3.85 1.21 6.52
C TYR A 69 2.86 0.14 6.96
N GLU A 70 2.47 0.17 8.23
CA GLU A 70 1.46 -0.71 8.79
C GLU A 70 0.20 0.08 9.13
N ILE A 71 -0.95 -0.41 8.70
CA ILE A 71 -2.26 0.16 8.98
C ILE A 71 -3.16 -0.91 9.58
N THR A 72 -3.87 -0.58 10.65
CA THR A 72 -4.78 -1.50 11.33
C THR A 72 -6.18 -0.91 11.35
N PHE A 73 -7.18 -1.74 11.07
CA PHE A 73 -8.58 -1.35 11.16
C PHE A 73 -9.27 -2.10 12.30
N LYS A 74 -10.09 -1.38 13.06
CA LYS A 74 -10.85 -1.94 14.20
C LYS A 74 -12.12 -2.66 13.77
N ASP A 75 -12.65 -2.28 12.61
CA ASP A 75 -13.93 -2.75 12.12
C ASP A 75 -13.78 -3.45 10.78
N ALA A 76 -14.65 -4.45 10.57
CA ALA A 76 -14.78 -5.13 9.29
C ALA A 76 -15.20 -4.16 8.18
N GLY A 77 -14.83 -4.50 6.95
CA GLY A 77 -15.16 -3.69 5.79
C GLY A 77 -14.09 -3.72 4.72
N ILE A 78 -14.41 -3.16 3.57
CA ILE A 78 -13.50 -3.01 2.44
C ILE A 78 -13.11 -1.55 2.35
N ARG A 79 -11.81 -1.29 2.32
CA ARG A 79 -11.25 0.05 2.14
C ARG A 79 -10.29 0.04 0.97
N ILE A 80 -10.28 1.11 0.19
CA ILE A 80 -9.26 1.31 -0.83
C ILE A 80 -8.22 2.25 -0.25
N ALA A 81 -6.97 1.81 -0.25
CA ALA A 81 -5.82 2.63 0.08
C ALA A 81 -5.05 2.96 -1.19
N THR A 82 -4.89 4.25 -1.48
CA THR A 82 -4.10 4.75 -2.59
C THR A 82 -2.70 5.05 -2.09
N LEU A 83 -1.73 4.27 -2.56
CA LEU A 83 -0.31 4.60 -2.43
C LEU A 83 0.05 5.56 -3.57
N SER A 84 0.53 6.74 -3.24
CA SER A 84 1.01 7.73 -4.21
C SER A 84 2.49 8.00 -3.98
N VAL A 85 3.26 8.09 -5.06
CA VAL A 85 4.68 8.39 -5.07
C VAL A 85 4.91 9.51 -6.06
N SER A 86 5.55 10.60 -5.63
CA SER A 86 5.92 11.71 -6.51
C SER A 86 7.39 12.10 -6.37
N VAL A 87 8.02 12.41 -7.49
CA VAL A 87 9.41 12.91 -7.56
C VAL A 87 9.53 13.86 -8.75
N ASP A 88 10.11 15.04 -8.56
CA ASP A 88 10.44 16.01 -9.62
C ASP A 88 9.37 16.19 -10.71
N GLY A 89 8.10 16.36 -10.30
CA GLY A 89 6.97 16.58 -11.20
C GLY A 89 6.38 15.31 -11.84
N GLN A 90 6.96 14.14 -11.59
CA GLN A 90 6.37 12.84 -11.90
C GLN A 90 5.58 12.31 -10.71
N SER A 91 4.47 11.63 -10.98
CA SER A 91 3.68 10.95 -9.95
C SER A 91 3.16 9.61 -10.45
N GLU A 92 3.21 8.60 -9.60
CA GLU A 92 2.62 7.29 -9.84
C GLU A 92 1.77 6.90 -8.62
N SER A 93 0.61 6.29 -8.86
CA SER A 93 -0.26 5.79 -7.81
C SER A 93 -0.69 4.35 -8.03
N ARG A 94 -0.97 3.65 -6.92
CA ARG A 94 -1.47 2.27 -6.89
C ARG A 94 -2.58 2.15 -5.85
N ASP A 95 -3.72 1.62 -6.27
CA ASP A 95 -4.83 1.33 -5.37
C ASP A 95 -4.71 -0.09 -4.82
N LEU A 96 -4.84 -0.19 -3.50
CA LEU A 96 -4.76 -1.41 -2.72
C LEU A 96 -6.09 -1.67 -2.03
N MET A 97 -6.70 -2.81 -2.31
CA MET A 97 -7.93 -3.24 -1.63
C MET A 97 -7.57 -3.87 -0.28
N LEU A 98 -7.95 -3.20 0.81
CA LEU A 98 -7.75 -3.65 2.19
C LEU A 98 -9.07 -4.19 2.74
N GLY A 99 -9.26 -5.50 2.63
CA GLY A 99 -10.45 -6.18 3.14
C GLY A 99 -10.26 -6.68 4.57
N THR A 100 -11.02 -6.13 5.51
CA THR A 100 -11.01 -6.52 6.91
C THR A 100 -12.22 -7.41 7.23
N GLU A 101 -11.98 -8.60 7.79
CA GLU A 101 -13.03 -9.52 8.22
C GLU A 101 -13.33 -9.34 9.72
N ALA A 102 -14.59 -9.55 10.14
CA ALA A 102 -15.01 -9.35 11.53
C ALA A 102 -14.40 -10.39 12.48
N HIS A 103 -14.24 -11.62 12.01
CA HIS A 103 -13.70 -12.74 12.78
C HIS A 103 -12.76 -13.56 11.90
N ALA A 104 -11.76 -14.18 12.53
CA ALA A 104 -11.02 -15.26 11.87
C ALA A 104 -12.00 -16.39 11.56
N LYS A 105 -12.03 -16.89 10.32
CA LYS A 105 -12.69 -18.17 10.04
C LYS A 105 -11.95 -19.24 10.83
N VAL A 106 -12.59 -19.75 11.88
CA VAL A 106 -12.19 -21.00 12.53
C VAL A 106 -12.67 -22.10 11.59
N GLY A 107 -11.72 -22.77 10.94
CA GLY A 107 -11.97 -24.00 10.18
C GLY A 107 -12.06 -25.20 11.12
#